data_AF-A0A2T5G197-F1
#
_entry.id   AF-A0A2T5G197-F1
#
_cell.length_a   1.000
_cell.length_b   1.000
_cell.length_c   1.000
_cell.angle_alpha   90.00
_cell.angle_beta   90.00
_cell.angle_gamma   90.00
#
_symmetry.space_group_name_H-M   'P 1'
#
loop_
_entity.id
_entity.type
_entity.pdbx_description
1 polymer ?
#
loop_
_entity_poly.entity_id
_entity_poly.type
_entity_poly.pdbx_seq_one_letter_code
_entity_poly.pdbx_strand_id
1 'polypeptide(L)' 'MTDVARYTLPDGREFAVPDPYYLASCDACGWVGSSEECGTDYWGDCGDVFCPKCYSDGADCGQVAETAVMEPRND' A
#
# COMPACT_ATOMS: atom_id res chain seq x y z
N MET A 1 12.16 -16.92 5.44
CA MET A 1 12.44 -15.50 5.65
C MET A 1 11.37 -14.77 4.87
N THR A 2 10.47 -14.04 5.53
CA THR A 2 9.52 -13.19 4.82
C THR A 2 10.34 -12.06 4.20
N ASP A 3 10.34 -11.99 2.89
CA ASP A 3 10.98 -10.88 2.21
C ASP A 3 10.17 -9.60 2.52
N VAL A 4 10.85 -8.48 2.70
CA VAL A 4 10.24 -7.21 3.07
C VAL A 4 10.60 -6.18 2.01
N ALA A 5 9.60 -5.72 1.27
CA ALA A 5 9.74 -4.60 0.36
C ALA A 5 9.77 -3.30 1.17
N ARG A 6 10.77 -2.45 0.93
CA ARG A 6 10.89 -1.13 1.53
C ARG A 6 10.57 -0.06 0.49
N TYR A 7 9.79 0.93 0.92
CA TYR A 7 9.31 2.01 0.09
C TYR A 7 9.68 3.34 0.73
N THR A 8 10.24 4.26 -0.05
CA THR A 8 10.41 5.65 0.36
C THR A 8 9.22 6.47 -0.14
N LEU A 9 8.45 7.02 0.78
CA LEU A 9 7.31 7.89 0.50
C LEU A 9 7.77 9.29 0.02
N PRO A 10 6.92 10.06 -0.66
CA PRO A 10 7.26 11.41 -1.13
C PRO A 10 7.66 12.40 -0.03
N ASP A 11 7.22 12.16 1.21
CA ASP A 11 7.57 12.98 2.38
C ASP A 11 8.87 12.53 3.07
N GLY A 12 9.57 11.55 2.50
CA GLY A 12 10.83 11.02 3.00
C GLY A 12 10.69 9.98 4.11
N ARG A 13 9.46 9.58 4.48
CA ARG A 13 9.25 8.45 5.39
C ARG A 13 9.52 7.13 4.68
N GLU A 14 10.04 6.16 5.42
CA GLU A 14 10.20 4.79 4.95
C GLU A 14 9.03 3.92 5.43
N PHE A 15 8.54 3.04 4.56
CA PHE A 15 7.50 2.08 4.86
C PHE A 15 7.93 0.68 4.43
N ALA A 16 7.73 -0.30 5.30
CA ALA A 16 8.14 -1.68 5.06
C ALA A 16 6.91 -2.58 4.96
N VAL A 17 6.83 -3.37 3.89
CA VAL A 17 5.70 -4.26 3.62
C VAL A 17 6.21 -5.69 3.42
N PRO A 18 5.71 -6.68 4.19
CA PRO A 18 6.08 -8.07 4.00
C PRO A 18 5.47 -8.65 2.73
N ASP A 19 6.22 -9.53 2.05
CA ASP A 19 5.72 -10.33 0.93
C ASP A 19 4.56 -11.26 1.38
N PRO A 20 3.49 -11.44 0.59
CA PRO A 20 3.27 -10.98 -0.79
C PRO A 20 2.56 -9.61 -0.91
N TYR A 21 2.49 -8.85 0.18
CA TYR A 21 1.76 -7.58 0.20
C TYR A 21 2.58 -6.44 -0.40
N TYR A 22 1.89 -5.33 -0.68
CA TYR A 22 2.46 -4.14 -1.30
C TYR A 22 2.01 -2.87 -0.58
N LEU A 23 2.70 -1.75 -0.84
CA LEU A 23 2.34 -0.46 -0.26
C LEU A 23 0.99 0.01 -0.82
N ALA A 24 0.06 0.33 0.06
CA ALA A 24 -1.27 0.83 -0.26
C ALA A 24 -1.46 2.24 0.31
N SER A 25 -2.27 3.07 -0.34
CA SER A 25 -2.62 4.39 0.18
C SER A 25 -3.99 4.85 -0.31
N CYS A 26 -4.68 5.66 0.48
CA CYS A 26 -6.01 6.18 0.17
C CYS A 26 -5.99 7.70 0.06
N ASP A 27 -6.29 8.24 -1.12
CA ASP A 27 -6.32 9.69 -1.36
C ASP A 27 -7.50 10.38 -0.65
N ALA A 28 -8.58 9.65 -0.35
CA ALA A 28 -9.76 10.21 0.29
C ALA A 28 -9.49 10.68 1.74
N CYS A 29 -8.64 9.96 2.48
CA CYS A 29 -8.32 10.29 3.88
C CYS A 29 -6.83 10.40 4.19
N GLY A 30 -5.94 10.21 3.20
CA GLY A 30 -4.49 10.26 3.34
C GLY A 30 -3.89 9.07 4.10
N TRP A 31 -4.60 7.95 4.18
CA TRP A 31 -4.08 6.74 4.82
C TRP A 31 -2.97 6.13 3.97
N VAL A 32 -1.93 5.58 4.62
CA VAL A 32 -0.83 4.85 4.01
C VAL A 32 -0.58 3.61 4.86
N GLY A 33 -0.50 2.44 4.23
CA GLY A 33 -0.33 1.17 4.93
C GLY A 33 0.00 0.01 4.01
N SER A 34 -0.16 -1.21 4.52
CA SER A 34 0.00 -2.43 3.72
C SER A 34 -1.32 -2.82 3.05
N SER A 35 -1.26 -3.39 1.85
CA SER A 35 -2.44 -4.02 1.23
C SER A 35 -3.03 -5.16 2.06
N GLU A 36 -2.26 -5.73 3.01
CA GLU A 36 -2.76 -6.67 4.04
C GLU A 36 -3.85 -6.07 4.93
N GLU A 37 -3.75 -4.77 5.23
CA GLU A 37 -4.70 -4.08 6.11
C GLU A 37 -5.97 -3.68 5.38
N CYS A 38 -5.97 -3.74 4.06
CA CYS A 38 -7.12 -3.39 3.26
C CYS A 38 -8.17 -4.49 3.29
N GLY A 39 -9.45 -4.11 3.29
CA GLY A 39 -10.53 -5.07 3.09
C GLY A 39 -10.57 -5.50 1.63
N THR A 40 -10.64 -6.79 1.36
CA THR A 40 -10.84 -7.34 0.00
C THR A 40 -12.10 -8.21 -0.01
N ASP A 41 -12.90 -8.13 -1.08
CA ASP A 41 -13.84 -9.20 -1.43
C ASP A 41 -13.23 -10.07 -2.55
N TYR A 42 -12.13 -10.77 -2.24
CA TYR A 42 -11.69 -11.99 -2.94
C TYR A 42 -11.35 -11.95 -4.46
N TRP A 43 -11.50 -10.84 -5.20
CA TRP A 43 -11.41 -10.87 -6.68
C TRP A 43 -10.39 -9.95 -7.38
N GLY A 44 -9.54 -9.23 -6.65
CA GLY A 44 -8.30 -8.68 -7.22
C GLY A 44 -8.45 -7.59 -8.29
N ASP A 45 -9.58 -6.87 -8.31
CA ASP A 45 -9.74 -5.60 -9.03
C ASP A 45 -9.40 -4.44 -8.06
N CYS A 46 -8.68 -3.42 -8.56
CA CYS A 46 -8.30 -2.21 -7.83
C CYS A 46 -9.50 -1.37 -7.34
N GLY A 47 -10.71 -1.61 -7.86
CA GLY A 47 -11.95 -0.99 -7.40
C GLY A 47 -12.51 -1.58 -6.10
N ASP A 48 -12.03 -2.76 -5.69
CA ASP A 48 -12.64 -3.56 -4.61
C ASP A 48 -11.89 -3.47 -3.27
N VAL A 49 -10.83 -2.66 -3.22
CA VAL A 49 -9.99 -2.50 -2.04
C VAL A 49 -10.44 -1.30 -1.21
N PHE A 50 -11.06 -1.59 -0.05
CA PHE A 50 -11.58 -0.55 0.83
C PHE A 50 -10.53 -0.04 1.81
N CYS A 51 -10.52 1.28 2.00
CA CYS A 51 -9.67 1.92 2.99
C CYS A 51 -10.13 1.51 4.40
N PRO A 52 -9.25 0.96 5.25
CA PRO A 52 -9.62 0.58 6.61
C PRO A 52 -9.93 1.77 7.53
N LYS A 53 -9.66 3.01 7.09
CA LYS A 53 -9.90 4.24 7.87
C LYS A 53 -11.19 4.96 7.50
N CYS A 54 -11.47 5.14 6.21
CA CYS A 54 -12.64 5.89 5.75
C CYS A 54 -13.65 5.05 4.96
N TYR A 55 -13.34 3.78 4.69
CA TYR A 55 -14.18 2.87 3.90
C TYR A 55 -14.47 3.35 2.48
N SER A 56 -13.67 4.29 1.97
CA SER A 56 -13.66 4.65 0.55
C SER A 56 -13.00 3.54 -0.26
N ASP A 57 -13.47 3.36 -1.50
CA ASP A 57 -12.86 2.53 -2.52
C ASP A 57 -11.48 3.07 -2.98
N GLY A 58 -10.70 2.21 -3.66
CA GLY A 58 -9.41 2.57 -4.26
C GLY A 58 -8.28 2.83 -3.26
N ALA A 59 -8.25 2.11 -2.12
CA ALA A 59 -7.23 2.30 -1.10
C ALA A 59 -5.87 1.67 -1.42
N ASP A 60 -5.75 0.92 -2.51
CA ASP A 60 -4.53 0.32 -3.04
C ASP A 60 -3.86 1.17 -4.13
N CYS A 61 -4.57 2.13 -4.72
CA CYS A 61 -4.12 2.94 -5.86
C CYS A 61 -3.94 4.43 -5.54
N GLY A 62 -3.89 4.82 -4.26
CA GLY A 62 -3.65 6.21 -3.90
C GLY A 62 -2.28 6.73 -4.34
N GLN A 63 -2.19 8.04 -4.56
CA GLN A 63 -1.01 8.69 -5.15
C GLN A 63 0.28 8.44 -4.36
N VAL A 64 0.20 8.28 -3.04
CA VAL A 64 1.38 8.03 -2.20
C VAL A 64 1.99 6.67 -2.49
N ALA A 65 1.15 5.64 -2.67
CA ALA A 65 1.61 4.31 -3.04
C ALA A 65 2.18 4.27 -4.46
N GLU A 66 1.53 4.93 -5.43
CA GLU A 66 1.98 4.97 -6.82
C GLU A 66 3.32 5.73 -7.01
N THR A 67 3.55 6.75 -6.20
CA THR A 67 4.77 7.58 -6.28
C THR A 67 5.89 7.12 -5.35
N ALA A 68 5.65 6.12 -4.52
CA ALA A 68 6.66 5.59 -3.63
C ALA A 68 7.75 4.85 -4.42
N VAL A 69 9.00 5.08 -4.03
CA VAL A 69 10.14 4.39 -4.64
C VAL A 69 10.41 3.12 -3.84
N MET A 70 10.20 1.96 -4.46
CA MET A 70 10.64 0.68 -3.90
C MET A 70 12.17 0.61 -3.96
N GLU A 71 12.82 0.42 -2.81
CA GLU A 71 14.26 0.18 -2.78
C GLU A 71 14.58 -1.19 -3.42
N PRO A 72 15.58 -1.27 -4.31
CA PRO A 72 16.01 -2.56 -4.83
C PRO A 72 16.56 -3.39 -3.67
N ARG A 73 16.05 -4.61 -3.52
CA ARG A 73 16.55 -5.60 -2.56
C ARG A 73 18.05 -5.81 -2.85
N ASN A 74 18.92 -5.26 -1.99
CA ASN A 74 20.34 -5.63 -2.02
C ASN A 74 20.45 -7.00 -1.35
N ASP A 75 20.62 -8.04 -2.17
CA ASP A 75 21.03 -9.39 -1.76
C ASP A 75 22.45 -9.39 -1.18
#